data_AF-A0A8C9Q7Y8-F1
#
_entry.id   AF-A0A8C9Q7Y8-F1
#
_cell.length_a   1.000
_cell.length_b   1.000
_cell.length_c   1.000
_cell.angle_alpha   90.00
_cell.angle_beta   90.00
_cell.angle_gamma   90.00
#
_symmetry.space_group_name_H-M   'P 1'
#
loop_
_entity.id
_entity.type
_entity.pdbx_description
1 polymer ?
#
loop_
_entity_poly.entity_id
_entity_poly.type
_entity_poly.pdbx_seq_one_letter_code
_entity_poly.pdbx_strand_id
1 'polypeptide(L)'
;MRLKITKSGGDSNSHLTSFLFQELLGDTWKNYTAILFTHAEKIEDAGFSENEYLHDASDTLLTLLSSIKQRYVFLYKKGNLFNEQRRKILERIVEFIKENHYQGLTFK
;
A
#
# COMPACT_ATOMS: atom_id res chain seq x y z
N MET A 1 -0.39 26.37 14.79
CA MET A 1 -1.56 25.49 14.98
C MET A 1 -1.15 24.09 14.54
N ARG A 2 -0.84 23.18 15.48
CA ARG A 2 -0.50 21.77 15.18
C ARG A 2 -1.80 20.98 15.21
N LEU A 3 -2.20 20.35 14.11
CA LEU A 3 -3.25 19.33 14.16
C LEU A 3 -2.68 18.11 14.88
N LYS A 4 -3.16 17.86 16.11
CA LYS A 4 -3.06 16.54 16.73
C LYS A 4 -4.08 15.64 16.02
N ILE A 5 -3.63 14.79 15.12
CA ILE A 5 -4.46 13.68 14.67
C ILE A 5 -4.54 12.72 15.86
N THR A 6 -5.70 12.71 16.51
CA THR A 6 -6.01 11.79 17.60
C THR A 6 -6.02 10.36 17.05
N LYS A 7 -5.18 9.49 17.63
CA LYS A 7 -5.23 8.03 17.42
C LYS A 7 -6.61 7.57 17.92
N SER A 8 -7.57 7.42 17.01
CA SER A 8 -8.88 6.82 17.28
C SER A 8 -8.82 5.37 16.81
N GLY A 9 -9.19 4.46 17.71
CA GLY A 9 -9.01 3.02 17.60
C GLY A 9 -9.61 2.40 16.34
N GLY A 10 -9.00 1.30 15.91
CA GLY A 10 -9.42 0.54 14.74
C GLY A 10 -8.89 -0.89 14.75
N ASP A 11 -9.04 -1.61 15.86
CA ASP A 11 -8.49 -2.97 16.02
C ASP A 11 -9.48 -4.11 15.70
N SER A 12 -10.69 -3.83 15.21
CA SER A 12 -11.67 -4.90 14.89
C SER A 12 -11.84 -5.16 13.39
N ASN A 13 -11.64 -4.17 12.52
CA ASN A 13 -12.00 -4.28 11.10
C ASN A 13 -10.85 -4.79 10.22
N SER A 14 -9.60 -4.54 10.59
CA SER A 14 -8.41 -4.98 9.83
C SER A 14 -8.29 -6.51 9.78
N HIS A 15 -8.58 -7.17 10.90
CA HIS A 15 -8.62 -8.63 11.01
C HIS A 15 -9.72 -9.25 10.13
N LEU A 16 -10.91 -8.64 10.08
CA LEU A 16 -12.01 -9.12 9.22
C LEU A 16 -11.68 -9.01 7.73
N THR A 17 -11.08 -7.90 7.30
CA THR A 17 -10.64 -7.76 5.90
C THR A 17 -9.53 -8.76 5.54
N SER A 18 -8.52 -8.95 6.41
CA SER A 18 -7.46 -9.94 6.16
C SER A 18 -7.99 -11.36 6.12
N PHE A 19 -9.01 -11.68 6.92
CA PHE A 19 -9.66 -12.98 6.95
C PHE A 19 -10.41 -13.27 5.64
N LEU A 20 -11.21 -12.31 5.15
CA LEU A 20 -11.94 -12.46 3.88
C LEU A 20 -11.02 -12.70 2.68
N PHE A 21 -9.89 -11.99 2.60
CA PHE A 21 -8.91 -12.23 1.55
C PHE A 21 -8.27 -13.61 1.67
N GLN A 22 -7.96 -14.07 2.88
CA GLN A 22 -7.39 -15.39 3.08
C GLN A 22 -8.38 -16.51 2.70
N GLU A 23 -9.66 -16.34 3.03
CA GLU A 23 -10.73 -17.26 2.68
C GLU A 23 -10.93 -17.34 1.16
N LEU A 24 -10.97 -16.18 0.48
CA LEU A 24 -11.27 -16.10 -0.97
C LEU A 24 -10.06 -16.42 -1.86
N LEU A 25 -8.88 -15.94 -1.47
CA LEU A 25 -7.66 -15.93 -2.31
C LEU A 25 -6.62 -16.95 -1.85
N GLY A 26 -6.88 -17.68 -0.77
CA GLY A 26 -5.97 -18.63 -0.17
C GLY A 26 -4.80 -17.98 0.58
N ASP A 27 -4.02 -18.80 1.28
CA ASP A 27 -3.03 -18.32 2.25
C ASP A 27 -1.86 -17.52 1.62
N THR A 28 -1.68 -17.61 0.31
CA THR A 28 -0.59 -16.95 -0.43
C THR A 28 -0.96 -15.59 -1.01
N TRP A 29 -2.19 -15.10 -0.82
CA TRP A 29 -2.68 -13.85 -1.41
C TRP A 29 -1.78 -12.63 -1.16
N LYS A 30 -1.13 -12.59 0.01
CA LYS A 30 -0.21 -11.53 0.41
C LYS A 30 1.02 -11.45 -0.50
N ASN A 31 1.46 -12.57 -1.06
CA ASN A 31 2.55 -12.61 -2.04
C ASN A 31 2.14 -12.00 -3.39
N TYR A 32 0.87 -11.73 -3.64
CA TYR A 32 0.39 -11.18 -4.92
C TYR A 32 -0.25 -9.80 -4.77
N THR A 33 -0.12 -9.19 -3.59
CA THR A 33 -0.76 -7.91 -3.25
C THR A 33 0.25 -6.79 -3.14
N ALA A 34 -0.15 -5.60 -3.59
CA ALA A 34 0.55 -4.34 -3.37
C ALA A 34 -0.47 -3.25 -2.99
N ILE A 35 -0.05 -2.25 -2.22
CA ILE A 35 -0.90 -1.12 -1.81
C ILE A 35 -0.62 0.10 -2.71
N LEU A 36 -1.67 0.67 -3.28
CA LEU A 36 -1.61 1.94 -4.00
C LEU A 36 -2.12 3.07 -3.10
N PHE A 37 -1.22 3.92 -2.64
CA PHE A 37 -1.58 5.13 -1.90
C PHE A 37 -2.07 6.20 -2.87
N THR A 38 -3.36 6.49 -2.85
CA THR A 38 -3.94 7.57 -3.69
C THR A 38 -3.82 8.92 -3.01
N HIS A 39 -3.89 9.99 -3.80
CA HIS A 39 -3.79 11.38 -3.31
C HIS A 39 -2.48 11.67 -2.58
N ALA A 40 -1.37 11.09 -3.03
CA ALA A 40 -0.06 11.23 -2.40
C ALA A 40 0.43 12.69 -2.36
N GLU A 41 -0.11 13.58 -3.21
CA GLU A 41 0.15 15.02 -3.11
C GLU A 41 -0.22 15.60 -1.74
N LYS A 42 -1.18 14.99 -1.03
CA LYS A 42 -1.54 15.44 0.33
C LYS A 42 -0.43 15.21 1.35
N ILE A 43 0.49 14.29 1.09
CA ILE A 43 1.66 14.04 1.95
C ILE A 43 2.62 15.24 1.82
N GLU A 44 2.90 15.65 0.58
CA GLU A 44 3.70 16.85 0.29
C GLU A 44 3.02 18.11 0.84
N ASP A 45 1.71 18.29 0.64
CA ASP A 45 0.94 19.43 1.14
C ASP A 45 0.98 19.54 2.67
N ALA A 46 1.07 18.41 3.37
CA ALA A 46 1.21 18.34 4.82
C ALA A 46 2.66 18.57 5.30
N GLY A 47 3.62 18.74 4.39
CA GLY A 47 5.03 18.98 4.69
C GLY A 47 5.82 17.72 5.03
N PHE A 48 5.34 16.53 4.63
CA PHE A 48 6.01 15.26 4.85
C PHE A 48 6.59 14.71 3.54
N SER A 49 7.65 13.92 3.65
CA SER A 49 8.06 12.96 2.63
C SER A 49 7.31 11.63 2.77
N GLU A 50 7.34 10.80 1.73
CA GLU A 50 6.76 9.44 1.77
C GLU A 50 7.33 8.59 2.92
N ASN A 51 8.63 8.69 3.18
CA ASN A 51 9.28 7.95 4.26
C ASN A 51 8.83 8.43 5.64
N GLU A 52 8.69 9.74 5.83
CA GLU A 52 8.19 10.29 7.11
C GLU A 52 6.72 9.92 7.32
N TYR A 53 5.90 9.95 6.26
CA TYR A 53 4.52 9.49 6.31
C TYR A 53 4.41 8.02 6.73
N LEU A 54 5.26 7.15 6.17
CA LEU A 54 5.27 5.74 6.53
C LEU A 54 5.85 5.51 7.93
N HIS A 55 6.85 6.26 8.35
CA HIS A 55 7.40 6.18 9.70
C HIS A 55 6.34 6.50 10.77
N ASP A 56 5.50 7.50 10.50
CA ASP A 56 4.45 7.95 11.43
C ASP A 56 3.10 7.23 11.22
N ALA A 57 3.06 6.21 10.35
CA ALA A 57 1.86 5.43 10.07
C ALA A 57 1.39 4.61 11.27
N SER A 58 0.11 4.21 11.26
CA SER A 58 -0.44 3.34 12.30
C SER A 58 0.20 1.95 12.29
N ASP A 59 0.28 1.33 13.48
CA ASP A 59 0.82 -0.03 13.66
C ASP A 59 0.10 -1.05 12.76
N THR A 60 -1.20 -0.85 12.53
CA THR A 60 -2.01 -1.66 11.62
C THR A 60 -1.52 -1.57 10.18
N LEU A 61 -1.25 -0.35 9.68
CA LEU A 61 -0.76 -0.16 8.32
C LEU A 61 0.65 -0.71 8.16
N LEU A 62 1.53 -0.46 9.14
CA LEU A 62 2.89 -1.00 9.16
C LEU A 62 2.91 -2.53 9.16
N THR A 63 2.04 -3.15 9.96
CA THR A 63 1.87 -4.61 10.01
C THR A 63 1.39 -5.16 8.66
N LEU A 64 0.41 -4.49 8.04
CA LEU A 64 -0.08 -4.87 6.72
C LEU A 64 1.03 -4.79 5.66
N LEU A 65 1.75 -3.66 5.61
CA LEU A 65 2.87 -3.45 4.68
C LEU A 65 3.97 -4.49 4.85
N SER A 66 4.33 -4.82 6.09
CA SER A 66 5.27 -5.89 6.40
C SER A 66 4.80 -7.25 5.87
N SER A 67 3.51 -7.55 6.03
CA SER A 67 2.92 -8.83 5.59
C SER A 67 2.92 -9.01 4.06
N ILE A 68 3.00 -7.93 3.29
CA ILE A 68 3.06 -7.92 1.82
C ILE A 68 4.45 -7.54 1.29
N LYS A 69 5.51 -7.73 2.09
CA LYS A 69 6.91 -7.47 1.71
C LYS A 69 7.17 -6.03 1.28
N GLN A 70 6.54 -5.06 1.93
CA GLN A 70 6.70 -3.63 1.65
C GLN A 70 6.36 -3.25 0.19
N ARG A 71 5.41 -3.97 -0.42
CA ARG A 71 4.95 -3.66 -1.78
C ARG A 71 3.90 -2.56 -1.75
N TYR A 72 4.35 -1.36 -2.06
CA TYR A 72 3.46 -0.21 -2.20
C TYR A 72 3.96 0.76 -3.26
N VAL A 73 3.05 1.60 -3.74
CA VAL A 73 3.35 2.70 -4.67
C VAL A 73 2.50 3.91 -4.34
N PHE A 74 3.04 5.12 -4.51
CA PHE A 74 2.33 6.38 -4.32
C PHE A 74 1.81 6.94 -5.65
N LEU A 75 0.52 7.24 -5.70
CA LEU A 75 -0.17 7.88 -6.80
C LEU A 75 -0.51 9.33 -6.43
N TYR A 76 0.06 10.25 -7.19
CA TYR A 76 -0.06 11.69 -7.07
C TYR A 76 -1.07 12.18 -8.11
N LYS A 77 -1.83 13.20 -7.76
CA LYS A 77 -2.77 13.87 -8.66
C LYS A 77 -2.11 14.93 -9.57
N LYS A 78 -0.79 14.89 -9.76
CA LYS A 78 -0.08 15.87 -10.61
C LYS A 78 -0.49 15.66 -12.08
N GLY A 79 -1.26 16.60 -12.62
CA GLY A 79 -1.56 16.68 -14.06
C GLY A 79 -0.27 16.72 -14.90
N ASN A 80 -0.37 16.60 -16.23
CA ASN A 80 0.72 16.60 -17.23
C ASN A 80 1.84 15.53 -17.06
N LEU A 81 2.15 15.10 -15.84
CA LEU A 81 3.12 14.05 -15.46
C LEU A 81 2.47 12.66 -15.36
N PHE A 82 1.20 12.56 -15.72
CA PHE A 82 0.40 11.35 -15.61
C PHE A 82 1.01 10.16 -16.37
N ASN A 83 1.62 10.39 -17.53
CA ASN A 83 2.27 9.34 -18.31
C ASN A 83 3.55 8.83 -17.65
N GLU A 84 4.37 9.72 -17.08
CA GLU A 84 5.59 9.33 -16.38
C GLU A 84 5.27 8.59 -15.08
N GLN A 85 4.26 9.05 -14.35
CA GLN A 85 3.81 8.40 -13.14
C GLN A 85 3.22 7.02 -13.42
N ARG A 86 2.37 6.90 -14.44
CA ARG A 86 1.87 5.60 -14.90
C ARG A 86 3.00 4.66 -15.27
N ARG A 87 4.00 5.14 -15.99
CA ARG A 87 5.19 4.36 -16.34
C ARG A 87 5.90 3.85 -15.09
N LYS A 88 6.18 4.71 -14.11
CA LYS A 88 6.82 4.31 -12.83
C LYS A 88 5.99 3.29 -12.04
N ILE A 89 4.66 3.44 -12.01
CA ILE A 89 3.78 2.46 -11.36
C ILE A 89 3.85 1.11 -12.08
N LEU A 90 3.82 1.10 -13.42
CA LEU A 90 3.95 -0.13 -14.20
C LEU A 90 5.31 -0.80 -14.01
N GLU A 91 6.41 -0.01 -13.98
CA GLU A 91 7.75 -0.52 -13.67
C GLU A 91 7.79 -1.22 -12.30
N ARG A 92 7.19 -0.61 -11.27
CA ARG A 92 7.05 -1.24 -9.94
C ARG A 92 6.21 -2.52 -9.97
N ILE A 93 5.10 -2.53 -10.70
CA ILE A 93 4.28 -3.74 -10.84
C ILE A 93 5.09 -4.87 -11.49
N VAL A 94 5.88 -4.56 -12.53
CA VAL A 94 6.76 -5.55 -13.17
C VAL A 94 7.82 -6.07 -12.19
N GLU A 95 8.39 -5.23 -11.33
CA GLU A 95 9.30 -5.67 -10.26
C GLU A 95 8.60 -6.64 -9.30
N PHE A 96 7.39 -6.36 -8.85
CA PHE A 96 6.64 -7.26 -7.97
C PHE A 96 6.32 -8.60 -8.64
N ILE A 97 6.01 -8.60 -9.94
CA ILE A 97 5.80 -9.84 -10.72
C ILE A 97 7.09 -10.67 -10.77
N LYS A 98 8.26 -10.02 -10.94
CA LYS A 98 9.57 -10.70 -10.93
C LYS A 98 9.85 -11.35 -9.57
N GLU A 99 9.59 -10.64 -8.48
CA GLU A 99 9.73 -11.18 -7.12
C GLU A 99 8.80 -12.37 -6.84
N ASN A 100 7.70 -12.45 -7.57
CA ASN A 100 6.78 -13.58 -7.54
C ASN A 100 7.18 -14.72 -8.48
N HIS A 101 8.38 -14.67 -9.06
CA HIS A 101 8.85 -15.64 -10.06
C HIS A 101 7.88 -15.81 -11.23
N TYR A 102 7.17 -14.73 -11.59
CA TYR A 102 6.13 -14.72 -12.63
C TYR A 102 4.98 -15.71 -12.39
N GLN A 103 4.82 -16.19 -11.15
CA GLN A 103 3.70 -17.03 -10.77
C GLN A 103 2.44 -16.18 -10.62
N GLY A 104 1.29 -16.79 -10.91
CA GLY A 104 -0.03 -16.19 -10.67
C GLY A 104 -0.61 -16.67 -9.35
N LEU A 105 -1.58 -15.91 -8.83
CA LEU A 105 -2.40 -16.39 -7.71
C LEU A 105 -3.22 -17.61 -8.17
N THR A 106 -3.11 -18.71 -7.44
CA THR A 106 -3.93 -19.91 -7.62
C THR A 106 -5.04 -19.92 -6.59
N PHE A 107 -6.29 -20.02 -7.04
CA PHE A 107 -7.46 -20.14 -6.17
C PHE A 107 -7.60 -21.58 -5.66
N LYS A 108 -8.21 -21.76 -4.49
CA LYS A 108 -8.63 -23.07 -3.98
C LYS A 108 -9.87 -23.56 -4.70
#